data_AF-A0A2H0YUP3-F1
#
_entry.id   AF-A0A2H0YUP3-F1
#
_cell.length_a   1.000
_cell.length_b   1.000
_cell.length_c   1.000
_cell.angle_alpha   90.00
_cell.angle_beta   90.00
_cell.angle_gamma   90.00
#
_symmetry.space_group_name_H-M   'P 1'
#
loop_
_entity.id
_entity.type
_entity.pdbx_description
1 polymer ?
#
loop_
_entity_poly.entity_id
_entity_poly.type
_entity_poly.pdbx_seq_one_letter_code
_entity_poly.pdbx_strand_id
1 'polypeptide(L)'
;MKKKDIKQIRKEIAEVIEDNINPQFEDIRVQLEGVEKRLDGRIDGVEKRLERVDSQMVTKSYLDDKLADLEGGLITKLRKEDQKMNLLVEIMRRKSLLTKADVKLLDEFRIFPKTSAKQS
;
A
#
# COMPACT_ATOMS: atom_id res chain seq x y z
N MET A 1 56.60 -22.05 -49.86
CA MET A 1 55.18 -21.77 -50.12
C MET A 1 55.07 -20.88 -51.36
N LYS A 2 54.24 -21.23 -52.36
CA LYS A 2 54.12 -20.47 -53.61
C LYS A 2 53.08 -19.36 -53.46
N LYS A 3 53.19 -18.26 -54.22
CA LYS A 3 52.21 -17.14 -54.21
C LYS A 3 50.77 -17.60 -54.46
N LYS A 4 50.60 -18.69 -55.23
CA LYS A 4 49.30 -19.32 -55.52
C LYS A 4 48.63 -19.86 -54.25
N ASP A 5 49.41 -20.46 -53.35
CA ASP A 5 48.90 -21.05 -52.09
C ASP A 5 48.39 -19.96 -51.15
N ILE A 6 49.10 -18.83 -51.06
CA ILE A 6 48.68 -17.66 -50.26
C ILE A 6 47.37 -17.07 -50.82
N LYS A 7 47.22 -17.00 -52.14
CA LYS A 7 45.99 -16.48 -52.77
C LYS A 7 44.79 -17.38 -52.49
N GLN A 8 45.00 -18.70 -52.49
CA GLN A 8 43.96 -19.67 -52.19
C GLN A 8 43.51 -19.57 -50.73
N ILE A 9 44.46 -19.51 -49.78
CA ILE A 9 44.15 -19.33 -48.35
C ILE A 9 43.37 -18.04 -48.09
N ARG A 10 43.73 -16.93 -48.76
CA ARG A 10 42.97 -15.67 -48.65
C ARG A 10 41.52 -15.80 -49.13
N LYS A 11 41.28 -16.58 -50.19
CA LYS A 11 39.94 -16.82 -50.72
C LYS A 11 39.12 -17.65 -49.73
N GLU A 12 39.68 -18.72 -49.21
CA GLU A 12 39.01 -19.59 -48.22
C GLU A 12 38.71 -18.83 -46.92
N ILE A 13 39.63 -17.98 -46.45
CA ILE A 13 39.38 -17.11 -45.29
C ILE A 13 38.25 -16.12 -45.57
N ALA A 14 38.22 -15.50 -46.76
CA ALA A 14 37.15 -14.59 -47.14
C ALA A 14 35.79 -15.30 -47.18
N GLU A 15 35.72 -16.51 -47.74
CA GLU A 15 34.51 -17.34 -47.77
C GLU A 15 34.06 -17.70 -46.34
N VAL A 16 34.97 -18.10 -45.44
CA VAL A 16 34.63 -18.36 -44.03
C VAL A 16 34.07 -17.11 -43.34
N ILE A 17 34.64 -15.94 -43.59
CA ILE A 17 34.15 -14.68 -43.02
C ILE A 17 32.76 -14.35 -43.55
N GLU A 18 32.55 -14.43 -44.86
CA GLU A 18 31.29 -14.08 -45.51
C GLU A 18 30.16 -15.05 -45.19
N ASP A 19 30.44 -16.36 -45.23
CA ASP A 19 29.41 -17.39 -45.12
C ASP A 19 29.10 -17.77 -43.67
N ASN A 20 30.05 -17.59 -42.75
CA ASN A 20 29.90 -18.09 -41.37
C ASN A 20 29.96 -16.98 -40.33
N ILE A 21 30.92 -16.05 -40.43
CA ILE A 21 31.16 -15.06 -39.38
C ILE A 21 30.17 -13.90 -39.50
N ASN A 22 30.04 -13.30 -40.68
CA ASN A 22 29.14 -12.16 -40.89
C ASN A 22 27.67 -12.47 -40.52
N PRO A 23 27.08 -13.61 -40.91
CA PRO A 23 25.71 -13.93 -40.55
C PRO A 23 25.52 -14.11 -39.04
N GLN A 24 26.50 -14.66 -38.33
CA GLN A 24 26.45 -14.79 -36.87
C GLN A 24 26.49 -13.43 -36.18
N PHE A 25 27.30 -12.49 -36.68
CA PHE A 25 27.32 -11.12 -36.16
C PHE A 25 25.98 -10.40 -36.37
N GLU A 26 25.36 -10.57 -37.53
CA GLU A 26 24.02 -10.02 -37.78
C GLU A 26 22.94 -10.67 -36.90
N ASP A 27 22.97 -11.99 -36.71
CA ASP A 27 22.05 -12.68 -35.79
C ASP A 27 22.21 -12.18 -34.35
N ILE A 28 23.45 -12.05 -33.86
CA ILE A 28 23.73 -11.50 -32.52
C ILE A 28 23.19 -10.07 -32.41
N ARG A 29 23.38 -9.23 -33.44
CA ARG A 29 22.85 -7.87 -33.45
C ARG A 29 21.33 -7.85 -33.33
N VAL A 30 20.63 -8.67 -34.11
CA VAL A 30 19.16 -8.80 -34.04
C VAL A 30 18.71 -9.29 -32.67
N GLN A 31 19.41 -10.26 -32.09
CA GLN A 31 19.12 -10.75 -30.74
C GLN A 31 19.29 -9.65 -29.68
N LEU A 32 20.36 -8.85 -29.77
CA LEU A 32 20.61 -7.73 -28.86
C LEU A 32 19.52 -6.66 -28.96
N GLU A 33 19.13 -6.26 -30.17
CA GLU A 33 18.01 -5.33 -30.38
C GLU A 33 16.69 -5.90 -29.82
N GLY A 34 16.48 -7.21 -29.91
CA GLY A 34 15.35 -7.90 -29.32
C GLY A 34 15.36 -7.90 -27.79
N VAL A 35 16.54 -8.06 -27.18
CA VAL A 35 16.73 -7.99 -25.72
C VAL A 35 16.48 -6.57 -25.21
N GLU A 36 17.03 -5.56 -25.87
CA GLU A 36 16.86 -4.15 -25.52
C GLU A 36 15.37 -3.78 -25.49
N LYS A 37 14.63 -4.04 -26.57
CA LYS A 37 13.18 -3.80 -26.64
C LYS A 37 12.38 -4.52 -25.56
N ARG A 38 12.77 -5.75 -25.20
CA ARG A 38 12.11 -6.52 -24.13
C ARG A 38 12.39 -5.93 -22.76
N LEU A 39 13.60 -5.43 -22.52
CA LEU A 39 13.95 -4.78 -21.26
C LEU A 39 13.22 -3.44 -21.11
N ASP A 40 13.20 -2.61 -22.15
CA ASP A 40 12.46 -1.35 -22.15
C ASP A 40 10.98 -1.57 -21.81
N GLY A 41 10.32 -2.49 -22.53
CA GLY A 41 8.92 -2.79 -22.27
C GLY A 41 8.65 -3.36 -20.87
N ARG A 42 9.61 -4.08 -20.28
CA ARG A 42 9.51 -4.57 -18.89
C ARG A 42 9.70 -3.45 -17.88
N ILE A 43 10.63 -2.53 -18.12
CA ILE A 43 10.89 -1.37 -17.26
C ILE A 43 9.66 -0.45 -17.26
N ASP A 44 9.15 -0.09 -18.44
CA ASP A 44 7.91 0.69 -18.58
C ASP A 44 6.72 0.04 -17.85
N GLY A 45 6.62 -1.29 -17.93
CA GLY A 45 5.58 -2.07 -17.25
C GLY A 45 5.73 -2.06 -15.72
N VAL A 46 6.96 -2.06 -15.21
CA VAL A 46 7.24 -1.96 -13.78
C VAL A 46 6.96 -0.54 -13.28
N GLU A 47 7.39 0.49 -13.99
CA GLU A 47 7.16 1.89 -13.63
C GLU A 47 5.66 2.19 -13.51
N LYS A 48 4.85 1.83 -14.52
CA LYS A 48 3.38 1.99 -14.47
C LYS A 48 2.73 1.26 -13.30
N ARG A 49 3.28 0.11 -12.90
CA ARG A 49 2.79 -0.64 -11.73
C ARG A 49 3.17 0.05 -10.43
N LEU A 50 4.38 0.60 -10.34
CA LEU A 50 4.84 1.37 -9.18
C LEU A 50 4.02 2.65 -9.02
N GLU A 51 3.78 3.41 -10.09
CA GLU A 51 2.92 4.60 -10.04
C GLU A 51 1.50 4.27 -9.56
N ARG A 52 0.94 3.13 -10.02
CA ARG A 52 -0.36 2.67 -9.53
C ARG A 52 -0.31 2.30 -8.05
N VAL A 53 0.75 1.62 -7.62
CA VAL A 53 0.93 1.28 -6.20
C VAL A 53 1.06 2.54 -5.37
N ASP A 54 1.88 3.50 -5.75
CA ASP A 54 2.08 4.76 -5.04
C ASP A 54 0.81 5.61 -4.97
N SER A 55 0.01 5.64 -6.03
CA SER A 55 -1.27 6.36 -6.05
C SER A 55 -2.39 5.68 -5.25
N GLN A 56 -2.34 4.35 -5.10
CA GLN A 56 -3.35 3.59 -4.35
C GLN A 56 -2.95 3.33 -2.90
N MET A 57 -1.65 3.27 -2.60
CA MET A 57 -1.16 3.07 -1.25
C MET A 57 -1.37 4.35 -0.45
N VAL A 58 -2.37 4.30 0.42
CA VAL A 58 -2.38 5.18 1.58
C VAL A 58 -1.23 4.78 2.50
N THR A 59 -0.48 5.78 2.98
CA THR A 59 0.61 5.52 3.91
C THR A 59 0.05 5.02 5.23
N LYS A 60 0.78 4.14 5.91
CA LYS A 60 0.42 3.68 7.25
C LYS A 60 0.15 4.88 8.19
N SER A 61 0.98 5.93 8.09
CA SER A 61 0.81 7.17 8.87
C SER A 61 -0.55 7.82 8.65
N TYR A 62 -1.02 7.91 7.39
CA TYR A 62 -2.33 8.48 7.10
C TYR A 62 -3.47 7.66 7.72
N LEU A 63 -3.37 6.33 7.67
CA LEU A 63 -4.34 5.45 8.30
C LEU A 63 -4.30 5.56 9.83
N ASP A 64 -3.11 5.59 10.43
CA ASP A 64 -2.93 5.75 11.88
C ASP A 64 -3.55 7.08 12.36
N ASP A 65 -3.33 8.17 11.62
CA ASP A 65 -3.94 9.48 11.92
C ASP A 65 -5.47 9.43 11.82
N LYS A 66 -6.01 8.81 10.75
CA LYS A 66 -7.47 8.69 10.56
C LYS A 66 -8.13 7.79 11.59
N LEU A 67 -7.43 6.75 12.05
CA LEU A 67 -7.89 5.89 13.12
C LEU A 67 -7.90 6.64 14.45
N ALA A 68 -6.85 7.41 14.77
CA ALA A 68 -6.81 8.24 15.97
C ALA A 68 -7.95 9.28 15.99
N ASP A 69 -8.21 9.95 14.86
CA ASP A 69 -9.34 10.87 14.69
C ASP A 69 -10.68 10.18 14.98
N LEU A 70 -10.88 8.98 14.41
CA LEU A 70 -12.10 8.20 14.56
C LEU A 70 -12.31 7.74 16.01
N GLU A 71 -11.27 7.20 16.64
CA GLU A 71 -11.30 6.77 18.05
C GLU A 71 -11.61 7.95 18.98
N GLY A 72 -10.93 9.09 18.80
CA GLY A 72 -11.20 10.31 19.58
C GLY A 72 -12.63 10.81 19.41
N GLY A 73 -13.16 10.77 18.18
CA GLY A 73 -14.54 11.10 17.87
C GLY A 73 -15.55 10.15 18.55
N LEU A 74 -15.27 8.85 18.53
CA LEU A 74 -16.10 7.83 19.17
C LEU A 74 -16.12 7.99 20.70
N ILE A 75 -14.96 8.15 21.33
CA ILE A 75 -14.85 8.39 22.77
C ILE A 75 -15.66 9.63 23.17
N THR A 76 -15.57 10.70 22.39
CA THR A 76 -16.32 11.93 22.66
C THR A 76 -17.83 11.72 22.55
N LYS A 77 -18.30 10.95 21.56
CA LYS A 77 -19.73 10.62 21.43
C LYS A 77 -20.22 9.76 22.60
N LEU A 78 -19.49 8.70 22.94
CA LEU A 78 -19.85 7.81 24.06
C LEU A 78 -19.87 8.57 25.39
N ARG A 79 -18.91 9.47 25.64
CA ARG A 79 -18.94 10.34 26.84
C ARG A 79 -20.18 11.23 26.89
N LYS A 80 -20.60 11.82 25.76
CA LYS A 80 -21.83 12.63 25.70
C LYS A 80 -23.08 11.79 25.93
N GLU A 81 -23.10 10.54 25.45
CA GLU A 81 -24.20 9.61 25.71
C GLU A 81 -24.28 9.23 27.19
N ASP A 82 -23.16 8.90 27.83
CA ASP A 82 -23.11 8.66 29.27
C ASP A 82 -23.61 9.87 30.07
N GLN A 83 -23.23 11.10 29.67
CA GLN A 83 -23.74 12.33 30.30
C GLN A 83 -25.27 12.47 30.17
N LYS A 84 -25.81 12.22 28.97
CA LYS A 84 -27.27 12.26 28.74
C LYS A 84 -28.00 11.20 29.54
N MET A 85 -27.47 9.97 29.58
CA MET A 85 -28.03 8.87 30.36
C MET A 85 -28.04 9.21 31.85
N ASN A 86 -26.92 9.71 32.39
CA ASN A 86 -26.83 10.13 33.79
C ASN A 86 -27.89 11.20 34.13
N LEU A 87 -28.07 12.20 33.26
CA LEU A 87 -29.09 13.23 33.45
C LEU A 87 -30.51 12.63 33.44
N LEU A 88 -30.78 11.71 32.52
CA LEU A 88 -32.08 11.03 32.43
C LEU A 88 -32.37 10.22 33.70
N VAL A 89 -31.40 9.43 34.17
CA VAL A 89 -31.48 8.68 35.42
C VAL A 89 -31.78 9.60 36.59
N GLU A 90 -31.11 10.75 36.67
CA GLU A 90 -31.36 11.75 37.72
C GLU A 90 -32.79 12.29 37.67
N ILE A 91 -33.28 12.69 36.49
CA ILE A 91 -34.65 13.20 36.30
C ILE A 91 -35.68 12.14 36.70
N MET A 92 -35.52 10.90 36.24
CA MET A 92 -36.46 9.82 36.52
C MET A 92 -36.46 9.45 38.01
N ARG A 93 -35.29 9.48 38.67
CA ARG A 93 -35.19 9.28 40.13
C ARG A 93 -35.90 10.40 40.89
N ARG A 94 -35.73 11.67 40.49
CA ARG A 94 -36.43 12.82 41.10
C ARG A 94 -37.95 12.73 40.94
N LYS A 95 -38.42 12.17 39.83
CA LYS A 95 -39.84 11.91 39.57
C LYS A 95 -40.35 10.60 40.19
N SER A 96 -39.53 9.90 40.98
CA SER A 96 -39.85 8.61 41.60
C SER A 96 -40.27 7.52 40.59
N LEU A 97 -39.76 7.58 39.35
CA LEU A 97 -40.03 6.60 38.29
C LEU A 97 -39.03 5.42 38.28
N LEU A 98 -37.94 5.52 39.05
CA LEU A 98 -36.92 4.47 39.17
C LEU A 98 -36.72 4.10 40.64
N THR A 99 -36.59 2.80 40.89
CA THR A 99 -36.16 2.26 42.17
C THR A 99 -34.64 2.28 42.29
N LYS A 100 -34.11 2.03 43.50
CA LYS A 100 -32.67 1.89 43.72
C LYS A 100 -32.07 0.70 42.97
N ALA A 101 -32.86 -0.35 42.69
CA ALA A 101 -32.42 -1.50 41.91
C ALA A 101 -32.24 -1.12 40.44
N ASP A 102 -33.20 -0.38 39.87
CA ASP A 102 -33.14 0.08 38.47
C ASP A 102 -31.92 0.97 38.22
N VAL A 103 -31.61 1.86 39.17
CA VAL A 103 -30.41 2.72 39.08
C VAL A 103 -29.11 1.89 39.09
N LYS A 104 -29.05 0.80 39.86
CA LYS A 104 -27.87 -0.09 39.85
C LYS A 104 -27.70 -0.79 38.51
N LEU A 105 -28.79 -1.32 37.94
CA LEU A 105 -28.76 -1.96 36.62
C LEU A 105 -28.33 -0.97 35.53
N LEU A 106 -28.83 0.26 35.57
CA LEU A 106 -28.45 1.30 34.60
C LEU A 106 -26.98 1.73 34.74
N ASP A 107 -26.41 1.68 35.95
CA ASP A 107 -24.99 1.96 36.18
C ASP A 107 -24.07 0.86 35.61
N GLU A 108 -24.56 -0.36 35.34
CA GLU A 108 -23.78 -1.45 34.70
C GLU A 108 -23.53 -1.20 33.20
N PHE A 109 -24.42 -0.46 32.52
CA PHE A 109 -24.25 -0.11 31.10
C PHE A 109 -23.30 1.06 30.85
N ARG A 110 -22.89 1.74 31.92
CA ARG A 110 -22.08 2.94 31.85
C ARG A 110 -20.65 2.59 31.49
N ILE A 111 -20.14 3.23 30.44
CA ILE A 111 -18.80 2.94 29.92
C ILE A 111 -17.74 3.74 30.68
N PHE A 112 -18.05 4.99 31.04
CA PHE A 112 -17.12 5.90 31.73
C PHE A 112 -17.56 6.21 33.16
N PRO A 113 -16.62 6.39 34.11
CA PRO A 113 -16.98 6.80 35.46
C PRO A 113 -17.66 8.18 35.45
N LYS A 114 -18.62 8.38 36.38
CA LYS A 114 -19.23 9.69 36.63
C LYS A 114 -18.10 10.65 36.99
N THR A 115 -17.91 11.67 36.16
CA THR A 115 -17.00 12.77 36.50
C THR A 115 -17.59 13.50 37.69
N SER A 116 -17.03 13.28 38.88
CA SER A 116 -17.29 14.13 40.03
C SER A 116 -16.87 15.54 39.62
N ALA A 117 -17.82 16.45 39.47
CA ALA A 117 -17.50 17.86 39.43
C ALA A 117 -16.64 18.15 40.67
N LYS A 118 -15.37 18.53 40.47
CA LYS A 118 -14.53 18.98 41.58
C LYS A 118 -15.32 20.06 42.31
N GLN A 119 -15.50 19.85 43.60
CA GLN A 119 -15.94 20.90 44.51
C GLN A 119 -14.88 22.00 44.41
N SER A 120 -15.23 23.09 43.73
CA SER A 120 -14.54 24.38 43.83
C SER A 120 -15.03 25.10 45.08
#